data_AF-A0A9X3ZUY4-F1
#
_entry.id   AF-A0A9X3ZUY4-F1
#
_cell.length_a   1.000
_cell.length_b   1.000
_cell.length_c   1.000
_cell.angle_alpha   90.00
_cell.angle_beta   90.00
_cell.angle_gamma   90.00
#
_symmetry.space_group_name_H-M   'P 1'
#
loop_
_entity.id
_entity.type
_entity.pdbx_description
1 polymer ?
#
loop_
_entity_poly.entity_id
_entity_poly.type
_entity_poly.pdbx_seq_one_letter_code
_entity_poly.pdbx_strand_id
1 'polypeptide(L)'
;MSTLVLARENKPSTPPPRAAHRPSWAGKPPPFIQQTTERQMDIEEEILKELAPYTGIKHLVIEHNQRKIIKTLSSKFQFSGSKIDWNRTQDHWLHNYNPENKTIETTEKLKIAEHELQKRNFQFVLDRTSKVCYINDSSLNFGLTISNRIFWEIFKILIINAPQHHYFLAEDGSWCLAITMEGFMDYGESLK
;
A
#
# COMPACT_ATOMS: atom_id res chain seq x y z
N MET A 1 10.27 49.68 -72.49
CA MET A 1 11.58 49.58 -71.80
C MET A 1 11.62 48.24 -71.07
N SER A 2 12.80 47.61 -70.94
CA SER A 2 13.26 46.51 -70.03
C SER A 2 12.22 45.53 -69.41
N THR A 3 12.29 44.18 -69.41
CA THR A 3 13.39 43.17 -69.42
C THR A 3 14.19 43.13 -68.09
N LEU A 4 14.50 42.03 -67.40
CA LEU A 4 14.41 40.55 -67.60
C LEU A 4 13.17 39.93 -66.89
N VAL A 5 12.74 38.64 -66.97
CA VAL A 5 13.22 37.33 -67.53
C VAL A 5 13.83 36.30 -66.53
N LEU A 6 13.19 35.10 -66.43
CA LEU A 6 13.57 33.83 -65.74
C LEU A 6 13.54 33.81 -64.18
N ALA A 7 13.42 32.65 -63.47
CA ALA A 7 13.61 31.24 -63.87
C ALA A 7 12.56 30.24 -63.29
N ARG A 8 12.72 28.94 -63.59
CA ARG A 8 11.98 27.80 -63.01
C ARG A 8 12.66 27.31 -61.72
N GLU A 9 11.89 26.74 -60.79
CA GLU A 9 12.42 25.85 -59.73
C GLU A 9 11.61 24.55 -59.58
N ASN A 10 12.14 23.60 -58.81
CA ASN A 10 11.82 22.18 -58.89
C ASN A 10 10.83 21.67 -57.82
N LYS A 11 10.21 20.51 -58.08
CA LYS A 11 9.56 19.71 -57.03
C LYS A 11 10.61 19.25 -56.00
N PRO A 12 10.38 19.42 -54.68
CA PRO A 12 11.24 18.79 -53.67
C PRO A 12 11.01 17.27 -53.65
N SER A 13 12.10 16.51 -53.54
CA SER A 13 12.07 15.05 -53.34
C SER A 13 11.97 14.71 -51.86
N THR A 14 11.10 13.76 -51.51
CA THR A 14 11.00 13.23 -50.14
C THR A 14 12.14 12.26 -49.84
N PRO A 15 12.93 12.46 -48.77
CA PRO A 15 13.94 11.48 -48.35
C PRO A 15 13.28 10.22 -47.72
N PRO A 16 13.94 9.05 -47.78
CA PRO A 16 13.45 7.84 -47.14
C PRO A 16 13.52 7.93 -45.60
N PRO A 17 12.69 7.17 -44.86
CA PRO A 17 12.68 7.19 -43.41
C PRO A 17 14.00 6.67 -42.82
N ARG A 18 14.57 7.40 -41.84
CA ARG A 18 15.70 6.89 -41.05
C ARG A 18 15.25 5.70 -40.20
N ALA A 19 16.02 4.61 -40.24
CA ALA A 19 15.85 3.53 -39.29
C ALA A 19 16.11 4.04 -37.86
N ALA A 20 15.12 3.91 -36.99
CA ALA A 20 15.26 4.29 -35.58
C ALA A 20 16.12 3.23 -34.84
N HIS A 21 17.36 3.58 -34.53
CA HIS A 21 18.18 2.77 -33.63
C HIS A 21 17.50 2.66 -32.27
N ARG A 22 17.05 1.45 -31.89
CA ARG A 22 16.70 1.15 -30.50
C ARG A 22 17.99 1.20 -29.66
N PRO A 23 18.08 2.01 -28.60
CA PRO A 23 19.18 1.90 -27.65
C PRO A 23 19.04 0.57 -26.91
N SER A 24 20.07 -0.28 -26.98
CA SER A 24 20.12 -1.53 -26.22
C SER A 24 20.44 -1.23 -24.75
N TRP A 25 19.41 -0.92 -23.96
CA TRP A 25 19.51 -0.75 -22.51
C TRP A 25 19.72 -2.10 -21.79
N ALA A 26 20.88 -2.72 -22.05
CA ALA A 26 21.50 -3.74 -21.22
C ALA A 26 22.48 -3.11 -20.20
N GLY A 27 22.22 -1.86 -19.80
CA GLY A 27 22.89 -1.23 -18.66
C GLY A 27 22.28 -1.73 -17.36
N LYS A 28 23.09 -1.85 -16.30
CA LYS A 28 22.58 -2.07 -14.95
C LYS A 28 21.59 -0.94 -14.59
N PRO A 29 20.49 -1.23 -13.87
CA PRO A 29 19.60 -0.17 -13.39
C PRO A 29 20.41 0.88 -12.61
N PRO A 30 20.09 2.18 -12.73
CA PRO A 30 20.87 3.24 -12.08
C PRO A 30 20.95 3.01 -10.56
N PRO A 31 22.07 3.35 -9.90
CA PRO A 31 22.38 2.91 -8.53
C PRO A 31 21.33 3.33 -7.50
N PHE A 32 20.59 4.42 -7.73
CA PHE A 32 19.45 4.84 -6.92
C PHE A 32 18.31 3.80 -6.90
N ILE A 33 18.00 3.16 -8.03
CA ILE A 33 17.01 2.07 -8.11
C ILE A 33 17.54 0.83 -7.41
N GLN A 34 18.84 0.52 -7.56
CA GLN A 34 19.47 -0.61 -6.85
C GLN A 34 19.37 -0.43 -5.33
N GLN A 35 19.86 0.68 -4.79
CA GLN A 35 19.84 0.97 -3.35
C GLN A 35 18.41 1.01 -2.77
N THR A 36 17.42 1.48 -3.54
CA THR A 36 16.02 1.49 -3.09
C THR A 36 15.45 0.06 -3.05
N THR A 37 15.74 -0.76 -4.07
CA THR A 37 15.28 -2.16 -4.14
C THR A 37 15.96 -3.03 -3.08
N GLU A 38 17.27 -2.86 -2.89
CA GLU A 38 18.08 -3.54 -1.89
C GLU A 38 17.56 -3.22 -0.48
N ARG A 39 17.41 -1.93 -0.14
CA ARG A 39 16.87 -1.52 1.18
C ARG A 39 15.42 -1.96 1.42
N GLN A 40 14.58 -2.01 0.39
CA GLN A 40 13.21 -2.52 0.52
C GLN A 40 13.20 -4.04 0.79
N MET A 41 14.07 -4.78 0.11
CA MET A 41 14.26 -6.23 0.30
C MET A 41 14.81 -6.54 1.71
N ASP A 42 15.74 -5.72 2.22
CA ASP A 42 16.27 -5.85 3.59
C ASP A 42 15.15 -5.72 4.64
N ILE A 43 14.26 -4.73 4.49
CA ILE A 43 13.11 -4.49 5.39
C ILE A 43 12.07 -5.60 5.28
N GLU A 44 11.76 -6.07 4.07
CA GLU A 44 10.89 -7.24 3.88
C GLU A 44 11.46 -8.48 4.55
N GLU A 45 12.75 -8.75 4.41
CA GLU A 45 13.42 -9.85 5.08
C GLU A 45 13.41 -9.72 6.61
N GLU A 46 13.66 -8.53 7.16
CA GLU A 46 13.64 -8.27 8.60
C GLU A 46 12.24 -8.53 9.21
N ILE A 47 11.19 -7.99 8.58
CA ILE A 47 9.81 -8.25 8.98
C ILE A 47 9.49 -9.75 8.86
N LEU A 48 9.87 -10.41 7.76
CA LEU A 48 9.60 -11.85 7.58
C LEU A 48 10.35 -12.72 8.61
N LYS A 49 11.53 -12.30 9.09
CA LYS A 49 12.25 -12.96 10.19
C LYS A 49 11.52 -12.80 11.53
N GLU A 50 10.97 -11.62 11.83
CA GLU A 50 10.12 -11.41 13.01
C GLU A 50 8.77 -12.14 12.94
N LEU A 51 8.18 -12.28 11.75
CA LEU A 51 6.92 -12.99 11.54
C LEU A 51 7.06 -14.53 11.58
N ALA A 52 8.27 -15.06 11.34
CA ALA A 52 8.51 -16.50 11.21
C ALA A 52 7.99 -17.36 12.38
N PRO A 53 8.15 -17.00 13.68
CA PRO A 53 7.63 -17.78 14.80
C PRO A 53 6.11 -17.98 14.78
N TYR A 54 5.37 -17.00 14.25
CA TYR A 54 3.90 -17.00 14.22
C TYR A 54 3.30 -17.88 13.10
N THR A 55 4.11 -18.30 12.14
CA THR A 55 3.69 -19.25 11.09
C THR A 55 3.36 -20.64 11.64
N GLY A 56 3.88 -20.96 12.84
CA GLY A 56 3.59 -22.19 13.56
C GLY A 56 2.09 -22.36 13.88
N ILE A 57 1.61 -23.61 13.81
CA ILE A 57 0.25 -24.01 14.20
C ILE A 57 -0.88 -23.19 13.51
N LYS A 58 -0.58 -22.62 12.33
CA LYS A 58 -1.52 -21.84 11.49
C LYS A 58 -2.07 -20.56 12.13
N HIS A 59 -1.32 -19.95 13.06
CA HIS A 59 -1.72 -18.64 13.60
C HIS A 59 -1.52 -17.49 12.60
N LEU A 60 -0.53 -17.60 11.71
CA LEU A 60 -0.26 -16.66 10.61
C LEU A 60 -0.02 -17.42 9.29
N VAL A 61 -0.48 -16.83 8.18
CA VAL A 61 -0.18 -17.23 6.79
C VAL A 61 0.36 -16.01 6.05
N ILE A 62 1.46 -16.18 5.31
CA ILE A 62 2.05 -15.13 4.45
C ILE A 62 1.41 -15.21 3.06
N GLU A 63 0.78 -14.12 2.64
CA GLU A 63 -0.06 -14.05 1.44
C GLU A 63 0.68 -13.30 0.32
N HIS A 64 1.64 -13.96 -0.31
CA HIS A 64 2.38 -13.43 -1.48
C HIS A 64 1.49 -13.10 -2.70
N ASN A 65 0.23 -13.54 -2.71
CA ASN A 65 -0.76 -13.22 -3.74
C ASN A 65 -1.99 -12.55 -3.12
N GLN A 66 -1.85 -11.25 -2.82
CA GLN A 66 -2.84 -10.42 -2.13
C GLN A 66 -4.21 -10.30 -2.84
N ARG A 67 -4.36 -10.83 -4.07
CA ARG A 67 -5.59 -10.74 -4.90
C ARG A 67 -6.86 -11.21 -4.18
N LYS A 68 -6.79 -12.22 -3.29
CA LYS A 68 -7.96 -12.65 -2.50
C LYS A 68 -8.43 -11.52 -1.58
N ILE A 69 -7.51 -10.96 -0.78
CA ILE A 69 -7.81 -9.92 0.21
C ILE A 69 -8.26 -8.63 -0.49
N ILE A 70 -7.57 -8.22 -1.55
CA ILE A 70 -7.94 -7.05 -2.37
C ILE A 70 -9.34 -7.23 -2.99
N LYS A 71 -9.69 -8.45 -3.45
CA LYS A 71 -11.03 -8.74 -3.97
C LYS A 71 -12.10 -8.67 -2.87
N THR A 72 -11.83 -9.16 -1.66
CA THR A 72 -12.73 -9.01 -0.50
C THR A 72 -12.95 -7.53 -0.18
N LEU A 73 -11.88 -6.74 -0.04
CA LEU A 73 -11.97 -5.32 0.27
C LEU A 73 -12.75 -4.55 -0.82
N SER A 74 -12.41 -4.78 -2.09
CA SER A 74 -13.07 -4.12 -3.24
C SER A 74 -14.53 -4.56 -3.43
N SER A 75 -14.92 -5.75 -2.98
CA SER A 75 -16.31 -6.19 -3.04
C SER A 75 -17.15 -5.61 -1.90
N LYS A 76 -16.60 -5.52 -0.67
CA LYS A 76 -17.28 -5.07 0.54
C LYS A 76 -17.30 -3.55 0.73
N PHE A 77 -16.24 -2.84 0.38
CA PHE A 77 -16.17 -1.38 0.56
C PHE A 77 -16.60 -0.63 -0.72
N GLN A 78 -16.73 0.69 -0.63
CA GLN A 78 -16.86 1.59 -1.79
C GLN A 78 -15.61 2.48 -1.83
N PHE A 79 -15.24 2.98 -3.00
CA PHE A 79 -13.98 3.68 -3.21
C PHE A 79 -14.20 5.03 -3.90
N SER A 80 -13.46 6.04 -3.44
CA SER A 80 -13.34 7.36 -4.06
C SER A 80 -11.91 7.51 -4.58
N GLY A 81 -11.73 7.31 -5.88
CA GLY A 81 -10.40 7.13 -6.47
C GLY A 81 -9.73 5.85 -5.93
N SER A 82 -8.54 5.98 -5.35
CA SER A 82 -7.78 4.87 -4.75
C SER A 82 -8.07 4.63 -3.26
N LYS A 83 -8.81 5.52 -2.58
CA LYS A 83 -9.11 5.40 -1.14
C LYS A 83 -10.52 4.87 -0.91
N ILE A 84 -10.75 4.22 0.23
CA ILE A 84 -12.10 3.83 0.68
C ILE A 84 -12.94 5.11 0.89
N ASP A 85 -14.18 5.10 0.42
CA ASP A 85 -15.15 6.16 0.73
C ASP A 85 -15.80 5.84 2.09
N TRP A 86 -15.14 6.26 3.17
CA TRP A 86 -15.57 6.01 4.55
C TRP A 86 -16.95 6.61 4.88
N ASN A 87 -17.41 7.60 4.11
CA ASN A 87 -18.79 8.11 4.21
C ASN A 87 -19.85 7.06 3.80
N ARG A 88 -19.42 5.89 3.28
CA ARG A 88 -20.25 4.75 2.87
C ARG A 88 -19.91 3.47 3.64
N THR A 89 -19.41 3.61 4.87
CA THR A 89 -19.26 2.54 5.87
C THR A 89 -20.18 2.80 7.06
N GLN A 90 -20.57 1.74 7.77
CA GLN A 90 -21.24 1.83 9.06
C GLN A 90 -20.21 2.09 10.18
N ASP A 91 -20.64 2.76 11.25
CA ASP A 91 -19.88 2.97 12.50
C ASP A 91 -18.47 3.53 12.28
N HIS A 92 -18.35 4.42 11.28
CA HIS A 92 -17.10 5.08 10.93
C HIS A 92 -16.55 5.90 12.10
N TRP A 93 -15.25 5.79 12.33
CA TRP A 93 -14.52 6.78 13.08
C TRP A 93 -13.16 7.08 12.45
N LEU A 94 -12.80 8.35 12.52
CA LEU A 94 -11.51 8.91 12.12
C LEU A 94 -10.78 9.42 13.36
N HIS A 95 -9.49 9.12 13.47
CA HIS A 95 -8.57 9.77 14.39
C HIS A 95 -7.36 10.30 13.62
N ASN A 96 -7.14 11.62 13.67
CA ASN A 96 -5.91 12.24 13.21
C ASN A 96 -4.96 12.38 14.43
N TYR A 97 -3.87 11.62 14.43
CA TYR A 97 -2.82 11.68 15.45
C TYR A 97 -1.63 12.57 15.06
N ASN A 98 -1.66 13.16 13.86
CA ASN A 98 -0.64 14.12 13.38
C ASN A 98 -1.26 15.43 12.83
N PRO A 99 -2.10 16.15 13.61
CA PRO A 99 -2.79 17.34 13.12
C PRO A 99 -1.87 18.48 12.67
N GLU A 100 -0.61 18.47 13.11
CA GLU A 100 0.42 19.47 12.77
C GLU A 100 1.38 19.01 11.67
N ASN A 101 1.17 17.83 11.06
CA ASN A 101 1.98 17.25 9.99
C ASN A 101 3.50 17.23 10.31
N LYS A 102 3.83 16.74 11.52
CA LYS A 102 5.20 16.57 12.02
C LYS A 102 5.73 15.16 11.71
N THR A 103 7.04 14.98 11.80
CA THR A 103 7.63 13.63 11.92
C THR A 103 7.20 13.02 13.25
N ILE A 104 6.70 11.77 13.20
CA ILE A 104 6.35 10.98 14.39
C ILE A 104 7.16 9.68 14.34
N GLU A 105 7.83 9.35 15.43
CA GLU A 105 8.62 8.12 15.54
C GLU A 105 7.71 6.88 15.53
N THR A 106 8.14 5.76 14.94
CA THR A 106 7.25 4.59 14.77
C THR A 106 6.79 3.97 16.11
N THR A 107 7.62 4.09 17.15
CA THR A 107 7.28 3.71 18.54
C THR A 107 6.24 4.67 19.17
N GLU A 108 6.17 5.93 18.74
CA GLU A 108 5.13 6.87 19.17
C GLU A 108 3.83 6.66 18.40
N LYS A 109 3.90 6.47 17.07
CA LYS A 109 2.78 6.03 16.21
C LYS A 109 2.11 4.78 16.80
N LEU A 110 2.89 3.78 17.18
CA LEU A 110 2.39 2.55 17.83
C LEU A 110 1.60 2.85 19.11
N LYS A 111 2.18 3.61 20.05
CA LYS A 111 1.55 3.92 21.34
C LYS A 111 0.22 4.67 21.18
N ILE A 112 0.17 5.64 20.27
CA ILE A 112 -1.07 6.39 20.01
C ILE A 112 -2.12 5.48 19.37
N ALA A 113 -1.72 4.62 18.42
CA ALA A 113 -2.64 3.69 17.76
C ALA A 113 -3.18 2.60 18.71
N GLU A 114 -2.34 2.01 19.57
CA GLU A 114 -2.79 1.09 20.62
C GLU A 114 -3.78 1.79 21.57
N HIS A 115 -3.46 3.01 22.01
CA HIS A 115 -4.32 3.78 22.92
C HIS A 115 -5.69 4.12 22.30
N GLU A 116 -5.74 4.61 21.06
CA GLU A 116 -7.03 4.90 20.41
C GLU A 116 -7.85 3.62 20.18
N LEU A 117 -7.23 2.52 19.75
CA LEU A 117 -7.94 1.24 19.56
C LEU A 117 -8.47 0.68 20.89
N GLN A 118 -7.72 0.80 22.00
CA GLN A 118 -8.19 0.45 23.34
C GLN A 118 -9.38 1.32 23.77
N LYS A 119 -9.27 2.64 23.59
CA LYS A 119 -10.34 3.62 23.86
C LYS A 119 -11.61 3.38 23.02
N ARG A 120 -11.48 2.82 21.82
CA ARG A 120 -12.60 2.40 20.95
C ARG A 120 -13.13 0.99 21.26
N ASN A 121 -12.60 0.32 22.29
CA ASN A 121 -12.90 -1.07 22.64
C ASN A 121 -12.71 -2.04 21.45
N PHE A 122 -11.66 -1.84 20.65
CA PHE A 122 -11.41 -2.61 19.43
C PHE A 122 -11.23 -4.12 19.68
N GLN A 123 -10.86 -4.52 20.91
CA GLN A 123 -10.84 -5.93 21.31
C GLN A 123 -12.22 -6.60 21.11
N PHE A 124 -13.33 -5.89 21.36
CA PHE A 124 -14.68 -6.40 21.12
C PHE A 124 -15.02 -6.58 19.62
N VAL A 125 -14.26 -5.97 18.71
CA VAL A 125 -14.31 -6.26 17.26
C VAL A 125 -13.46 -7.50 16.95
N LEU A 126 -12.25 -7.58 17.49
CA LEU A 126 -11.33 -8.71 17.32
C LEU A 126 -11.91 -10.03 17.87
N ASP A 127 -12.55 -10.02 19.05
CA ASP A 127 -13.11 -11.22 19.68
C ASP A 127 -14.22 -11.89 18.84
N ARG A 128 -14.95 -11.09 18.05
CA ARG A 128 -15.99 -11.56 17.12
C ARG A 128 -15.45 -11.86 15.71
N THR A 129 -14.16 -11.61 15.46
CA THR A 129 -13.49 -11.81 14.17
C THR A 129 -12.60 -13.05 14.20
N SER A 130 -12.89 -14.09 13.41
CA SER A 130 -12.08 -15.32 13.45
C SER A 130 -10.66 -15.15 12.89
N LYS A 131 -10.53 -14.43 11.77
CA LYS A 131 -9.24 -14.06 11.16
C LYS A 131 -9.26 -12.63 10.66
N VAL A 132 -8.12 -11.97 10.78
CA VAL A 132 -7.83 -10.66 10.20
C VAL A 132 -6.89 -10.87 9.00
N CYS A 133 -7.18 -10.23 7.88
CA CYS A 133 -6.27 -10.10 6.75
C CYS A 133 -5.57 -8.73 6.80
N TYR A 134 -4.32 -8.68 6.34
CA TYR A 134 -3.51 -7.47 6.23
C TYR A 134 -3.01 -7.29 4.79
N ILE A 135 -3.11 -6.06 4.28
CA ILE A 135 -2.45 -5.59 3.04
C ILE A 135 -1.90 -4.18 3.24
N ASN A 136 -1.11 -3.72 2.28
CA ASN A 136 -0.41 -2.43 2.31
C ASN A 136 -0.54 -1.69 0.95
N ASP A 137 0.08 -0.52 0.82
CA ASP A 137 0.11 0.32 -0.40
C ASP A 137 1.02 -0.19 -1.55
N SER A 138 1.44 -1.45 -1.50
CA SER A 138 2.45 -2.12 -2.35
C SER A 138 3.91 -1.82 -2.00
N SER A 139 4.16 -1.20 -0.83
CA SER A 139 5.49 -1.05 -0.25
C SER A 139 6.07 -2.35 0.33
N LEU A 140 5.23 -3.37 0.60
CA LEU A 140 5.66 -4.74 0.89
C LEU A 140 5.00 -5.74 -0.08
N ASN A 141 5.80 -6.64 -0.66
CA ASN A 141 5.37 -7.67 -1.63
C ASN A 141 4.47 -8.79 -1.06
N PHE A 142 4.08 -8.72 0.22
CA PHE A 142 3.19 -9.69 0.87
C PHE A 142 2.05 -9.02 1.64
N GLY A 143 0.91 -9.72 1.71
CA GLY A 143 -0.10 -9.53 2.73
C GLY A 143 0.00 -10.62 3.79
N LEU A 144 -0.90 -10.62 4.77
CA LEU A 144 -1.01 -11.69 5.78
C LEU A 144 -2.47 -12.11 5.97
N THR A 145 -2.68 -13.35 6.41
CA THR A 145 -3.94 -13.80 7.03
C THR A 145 -3.61 -14.36 8.42
N ILE A 146 -4.12 -13.73 9.47
CA ILE A 146 -3.75 -14.01 10.88
C ILE A 146 -4.98 -14.34 11.74
N SER A 147 -4.78 -15.15 12.78
CA SER A 147 -5.77 -15.33 13.85
C SER A 147 -5.86 -14.06 14.70
N ASN A 148 -7.07 -13.68 15.13
CA ASN A 148 -7.29 -12.58 16.06
C ASN A 148 -6.45 -12.69 17.36
N ARG A 149 -6.14 -13.92 17.80
CA ARG A 149 -5.34 -14.23 19.00
C ARG A 149 -3.91 -13.69 18.98
N ILE A 150 -3.38 -13.35 17.81
CA ILE A 150 -2.02 -12.77 17.64
C ILE A 150 -2.06 -11.37 17.02
N PHE A 151 -3.25 -10.73 16.98
CA PHE A 151 -3.42 -9.46 16.25
C PHE A 151 -2.45 -8.39 16.77
N TRP A 152 -2.31 -8.23 18.09
CA TRP A 152 -1.52 -7.17 18.69
C TRP A 152 -0.02 -7.35 18.49
N GLU A 153 0.45 -8.60 18.50
CA GLU A 153 1.83 -8.98 18.21
C GLU A 153 2.19 -8.63 16.77
N ILE A 154 1.38 -9.04 15.80
CA ILE A 154 1.61 -8.76 14.37
C ILE A 154 1.43 -7.26 14.07
N PHE A 155 0.48 -6.60 14.71
CA PHE A 155 0.27 -5.15 14.62
C PHE A 155 1.52 -4.37 15.02
N LYS A 156 2.18 -4.76 16.12
CA LYS A 156 3.44 -4.14 16.59
C LYS A 156 4.55 -4.25 15.57
N ILE A 157 4.82 -5.46 15.08
CA ILE A 157 5.87 -5.75 14.09
C ILE A 157 5.66 -4.88 12.83
N LEU A 158 4.43 -4.81 12.33
CA LEU A 158 4.11 -4.05 11.12
C LEU A 158 4.22 -2.53 11.32
N ILE A 159 3.69 -1.99 12.43
CA ILE A 159 3.64 -0.54 12.69
C ILE A 159 5.03 0.02 13.05
N ILE A 160 5.90 -0.77 13.69
CA ILE A 160 7.27 -0.35 14.02
C ILE A 160 8.16 -0.33 12.77
N ASN A 161 8.14 -1.40 11.96
CA ASN A 161 9.15 -1.63 10.93
C ASN A 161 8.80 -1.07 9.53
N ALA A 162 7.51 -0.84 9.25
CA ALA A 162 7.05 -0.40 7.92
C ALA A 162 6.28 0.93 7.99
N PRO A 163 6.93 2.11 7.82
CA PRO A 163 6.28 3.42 7.95
C PRO A 163 5.45 3.79 6.69
N GLN A 164 4.35 3.07 6.47
CA GLN A 164 3.54 3.10 5.23
C GLN A 164 2.02 3.14 5.51
N HIS A 165 1.18 2.94 4.49
CA HIS A 165 -0.24 2.63 4.70
C HIS A 165 -0.45 1.14 5.03
N HIS A 166 -1.15 0.90 6.14
CA HIS A 166 -1.56 -0.42 6.61
C HIS A 166 -3.09 -0.55 6.49
N TYR A 167 -3.57 -1.68 5.99
CA TYR A 167 -4.99 -2.01 5.99
C TYR A 167 -5.19 -3.38 6.65
N PHE A 168 -5.89 -3.39 7.78
CA PHE A 168 -6.35 -4.58 8.47
C PHE A 168 -7.85 -4.72 8.23
N LEU A 169 -8.34 -5.92 7.91
CA LEU A 169 -9.76 -6.18 7.69
C LEU A 169 -10.13 -7.59 8.16
N ALA A 170 -11.40 -7.84 8.48
CA ALA A 170 -11.86 -9.21 8.65
C ALA A 170 -11.70 -10.03 7.36
N GLU A 171 -11.51 -11.35 7.46
CA GLU A 171 -11.38 -12.23 6.28
C GLU A 171 -12.63 -12.23 5.37
N ASP A 172 -13.81 -11.94 5.93
CA ASP A 172 -15.08 -11.75 5.20
C ASP A 172 -15.29 -10.30 4.71
N GLY A 173 -14.44 -9.36 5.12
CA GLY A 173 -14.53 -7.93 4.84
C GLY A 173 -15.67 -7.20 5.56
N SER A 174 -16.18 -7.74 6.68
CA SER A 174 -17.19 -7.09 7.54
C SER A 174 -16.73 -5.75 8.11
N TRP A 175 -15.44 -5.57 8.41
CA TRP A 175 -14.84 -4.29 8.81
C TRP A 175 -13.46 -4.09 8.20
N CYS A 176 -13.01 -2.83 8.14
CA CYS A 176 -11.66 -2.43 7.78
C CYS A 176 -11.14 -1.34 8.74
N LEU A 177 -9.88 -1.45 9.15
CA LEU A 177 -9.06 -0.47 9.87
C LEU A 177 -7.88 -0.08 8.96
N ALA A 178 -7.80 1.19 8.58
CA ALA A 178 -6.64 1.74 7.89
C ALA A 178 -5.80 2.60 8.85
N ILE A 179 -4.48 2.50 8.77
CA ILE A 179 -3.53 3.37 9.48
C ILE A 179 -2.51 3.86 8.46
N THR A 180 -2.40 5.17 8.28
CA THR A 180 -1.56 5.76 7.22
C THR A 180 -0.18 6.18 7.74
N MET A 181 0.65 6.75 6.87
CA MET A 181 1.94 7.33 7.25
C MET A 181 1.84 8.81 7.62
N GLU A 182 0.86 9.53 7.05
CA GLU A 182 0.62 10.96 7.25
C GLU A 182 0.03 11.28 8.63
N GLY A 183 -0.60 10.30 9.30
CA GLY A 183 -1.11 10.46 10.67
C GLY A 183 -2.58 10.13 10.89
N PHE A 184 -3.22 9.38 9.99
CA PHE A 184 -4.65 9.06 10.09
C PHE A 184 -4.89 7.60 10.47
N MET A 185 -5.91 7.38 11.29
CA MET A 185 -6.54 6.09 11.54
C MET A 185 -8.02 6.18 11.17
N ASP A 186 -8.46 5.39 10.20
CA ASP A 186 -9.87 5.24 9.84
C ASP A 186 -10.33 3.82 10.15
N TYR A 187 -11.53 3.67 10.70
CA TYR A 187 -12.22 2.38 10.83
C TYR A 187 -13.64 2.50 10.28
N GLY A 188 -14.15 1.44 9.64
CA GLY A 188 -15.57 1.33 9.31
C GLY A 188 -16.01 -0.09 8.99
N GLU A 189 -17.30 -0.36 9.24
CA GLU A 189 -17.97 -1.61 8.93
C GLU A 189 -18.62 -1.57 7.52
N SER A 190 -18.70 -2.72 6.85
CA SER A 190 -19.22 -2.82 5.49
C SER A 190 -20.75 -2.84 5.47
N LEU A 191 -21.34 -2.06 4.56
CA LEU A 191 -22.78 -2.04 4.27
C LEU A 191 -23.23 -3.16 3.30
N LYS A 192 -22.46 -4.26 3.17
CA LYS A 192 -22.63 -5.32 2.17
C LYS A 192 -22.30 -6.71 2.73
#